data_AF-A0A9D7WMD0-F1
#
_entry.id   AF-A0A9D7WMD0-F1
#
_cell.length_a   1.000
_cell.length_b   1.000
_cell.length_c   1.000
_cell.angle_alpha   90.00
_cell.angle_beta   90.00
_cell.angle_gamma   90.00
#
_symmetry.space_group_name_H-M   'P 1'
#
loop_
_entity.id
_entity.type
_entity.pdbx_description
1 polymer ?
#
loop_
_entity_poly.entity_id
_entity_poly.type
_entity_poly.pdbx_seq_one_letter_code
_entity_poly.pdbx_strand_id
1 'polypeptide(L)'
;MGNLLSSLPKTIHASLALAVIFFLGLFYGNGGFDFDTIFWSWLTRFVHVTVAIMWIGLLWYFNFVQIPNMPKIPDEQKPAIGKVIAPAALFYFRYAALLTVLSGLILAYLNGYLHDAMTLGGGGKNTAIGIGMWLGLYMAFNVWFIIWPNQKRALGMVECEPDVKAKSARTAMLFSRTNTLLSLPMLLSMVAAQNLY
;
A
#
# COMPACT_ATOMS: atom_id res chain seq x y z
N MET A 1 4.94 -28.64 17.29
CA MET A 1 4.54 -27.80 16.14
C MET A 1 3.51 -26.70 16.44
N GLY A 2 2.76 -26.73 17.56
CA GLY A 2 1.57 -25.87 17.75
C GLY A 2 1.74 -24.39 18.13
N ASN A 3 2.96 -23.82 18.15
CA ASN A 3 3.18 -22.45 18.66
C ASN A 3 3.80 -21.48 17.62
N LEU A 4 4.32 -21.98 16.50
CA LEU A 4 4.94 -21.12 15.49
C LEU A 4 3.87 -20.43 14.62
N LEU A 5 3.04 -21.23 13.97
CA LEU A 5 2.05 -20.75 12.98
C LEU A 5 0.78 -20.18 13.61
N SER A 6 0.51 -20.49 14.87
CA SER A 6 -0.65 -19.98 15.63
C SER A 6 -0.44 -18.57 16.18
N SER A 7 0.81 -18.07 16.20
CA SER A 7 1.17 -16.74 16.70
C SER A 7 1.70 -15.89 15.54
N LEU A 8 0.94 -14.87 15.14
CA LEU A 8 1.35 -13.97 14.06
C LEU A 8 2.77 -13.40 14.28
N PRO A 9 3.14 -12.86 15.47
CA PRO A 9 4.50 -12.42 15.70
C PRO A 9 5.53 -13.52 15.43
N LYS A 10 5.35 -14.73 15.97
CA LYS A 10 6.33 -15.82 15.78
C LYS A 10 6.45 -16.22 14.31
N THR A 11 5.32 -16.29 13.60
CA THR A 11 5.30 -16.51 12.14
C THR A 11 6.11 -15.46 11.39
N ILE A 12 5.92 -14.17 11.72
CA ILE A 12 6.66 -13.07 11.08
C ILE A 12 8.16 -13.16 11.39
N HIS A 13 8.56 -13.40 12.64
CA HIS A 13 9.98 -13.56 13.00
C HIS A 13 10.63 -14.73 12.25
N ALA A 14 9.94 -15.87 12.15
CA ALA A 14 10.45 -17.01 11.38
C ALA A 14 10.49 -16.72 9.88
N SER A 15 9.52 -16.00 9.33
CA SER A 15 9.55 -15.58 7.93
C SER A 15 10.74 -14.65 7.63
N LEU A 16 11.05 -13.72 8.54
CA LEU A 16 12.21 -12.85 8.42
C LEU A 16 13.53 -13.63 8.55
N ALA A 17 13.62 -14.55 9.52
CA ALA A 17 14.79 -15.41 9.66
C ALA A 17 15.03 -16.26 8.40
N LEU A 18 13.96 -16.83 7.82
CA LEU A 18 14.05 -17.59 6.58
C LEU A 18 14.50 -16.72 5.39
N ALA A 19 13.99 -15.48 5.29
CA ALA A 19 14.44 -14.54 4.26
C ALA A 19 15.93 -14.21 4.39
N VAL A 20 16.44 -14.03 5.61
CA VAL A 20 17.87 -13.82 5.87
C VAL A 20 18.70 -15.06 5.49
N ILE A 21 18.23 -16.26 5.83
CA ILE A 21 18.91 -17.51 5.46
C ILE A 21 19.02 -17.62 3.93
N PHE A 22 17.94 -17.36 3.21
CA PHE A 22 17.97 -17.37 1.74
C PHE A 22 18.88 -16.28 1.18
N PHE A 23 18.84 -15.08 1.73
CA PHE A 23 19.75 -14.01 1.32
C PHE A 23 21.22 -14.40 1.52
N LEU A 24 21.59 -14.95 2.68
CA LEU A 24 22.96 -15.41 2.94
C LEU A 24 23.37 -16.56 2.01
N GLY A 25 22.47 -17.51 1.75
CA GLY A 25 22.70 -18.58 0.79
C GLY A 25 23.00 -18.05 -0.62
N LEU A 26 22.23 -17.05 -1.08
CA LEU A 26 22.46 -16.39 -2.37
C LEU A 26 23.77 -15.58 -2.38
N PHE A 27 24.05 -14.84 -1.29
CA PHE A 27 25.26 -14.04 -1.14
C PHE A 27 26.51 -14.91 -1.25
N TYR A 28 26.63 -15.94 -0.41
CA TYR A 28 27.81 -16.81 -0.42
C TYR A 28 27.86 -17.72 -1.65
N GLY A 29 26.71 -18.15 -2.19
CA GLY A 29 26.64 -18.93 -3.41
C GLY A 29 27.08 -18.17 -4.68
N ASN A 30 27.02 -16.84 -4.66
CA ASN A 30 27.46 -15.96 -5.75
C ASN A 30 28.88 -15.39 -5.54
N GLY A 31 29.60 -15.80 -4.47
CA GLY A 31 30.89 -15.21 -4.12
C GLY A 31 30.80 -13.81 -3.48
N GLY A 32 29.61 -13.39 -3.07
CA GLY A 32 29.30 -12.10 -2.45
C GLY A 32 28.42 -11.18 -3.32
N PHE A 33 27.95 -10.10 -2.70
CA PHE A 33 27.36 -8.93 -3.36
C PHE A 33 28.09 -7.68 -2.89
N ASP A 34 28.31 -6.74 -3.80
CA ASP A 34 28.82 -5.41 -3.44
C ASP A 34 27.71 -4.59 -2.79
N PHE A 35 28.03 -3.84 -1.73
CA PHE A 35 27.08 -2.96 -1.03
C PHE A 35 26.98 -1.59 -1.69
N ASP A 36 26.77 -1.59 -3.00
CA ASP A 36 26.72 -0.41 -3.86
C ASP A 36 25.28 0.05 -4.13
N THR A 37 25.11 0.99 -5.06
CA THR A 37 23.81 1.52 -5.46
C THR A 37 22.84 0.44 -5.97
N ILE A 38 23.35 -0.62 -6.59
CA ILE A 38 22.52 -1.73 -7.09
C ILE A 38 21.94 -2.50 -5.92
N PHE A 39 22.78 -2.83 -4.92
CA PHE A 39 22.33 -3.51 -3.70
C PHE A 39 21.26 -2.71 -2.95
N TRP A 40 21.50 -1.41 -2.74
CA TRP A 40 20.53 -0.56 -2.05
C TRP A 40 19.25 -0.35 -2.87
N SER A 41 19.35 -0.29 -4.20
CA SER A 41 18.18 -0.27 -5.09
C SER A 41 17.35 -1.54 -4.98
N TRP A 42 17.99 -2.71 -4.96
CA TRP A 42 17.31 -3.99 -4.77
C TRP A 42 16.58 -4.04 -3.42
N LEU A 43 17.26 -3.69 -2.33
CA LEU A 43 16.67 -3.73 -0.99
C LEU A 43 15.49 -2.76 -0.87
N THR A 44 15.66 -1.54 -1.38
CA THR A 44 14.59 -0.54 -1.38
C THR A 44 13.40 -0.99 -2.23
N ARG A 45 13.66 -1.64 -3.39
CA ARG A 45 12.60 -2.20 -4.23
C ARG A 45 11.87 -3.34 -3.55
N PHE A 46 12.59 -4.22 -2.86
CA PHE A 46 12.00 -5.30 -2.06
C PHE A 46 11.04 -4.73 -1.01
N VAL A 47 11.50 -3.75 -0.23
CA VAL A 47 10.66 -3.04 0.74
C VAL A 47 9.45 -2.41 0.06
N HIS A 48 9.67 -1.65 -1.03
CA HIS A 48 8.62 -0.95 -1.77
C HIS A 48 7.51 -1.89 -2.21
N VAL A 49 7.86 -3.01 -2.85
CA VAL A 49 6.90 -4.01 -3.31
C VAL A 49 6.15 -4.63 -2.12
N THR A 50 6.84 -5.00 -1.05
CA THR A 50 6.19 -5.59 0.15
C THR A 50 5.15 -4.64 0.75
N VAL A 51 5.48 -3.36 0.95
CA VAL A 51 4.51 -2.40 1.52
C VAL A 51 3.42 -2.02 0.52
N ALA A 52 3.72 -1.98 -0.79
CA ALA A 52 2.74 -1.75 -1.84
C ALA A 52 1.68 -2.87 -1.89
N ILE A 53 2.09 -4.13 -1.71
CA ILE A 53 1.17 -5.27 -1.63
C ILE A 53 0.19 -5.07 -0.45
N MET A 54 0.68 -4.67 0.73
CA MET A 54 -0.18 -4.39 1.87
C MET A 54 -1.15 -3.25 1.58
N TRP A 55 -0.67 -2.16 0.95
CA TRP A 55 -1.50 -1.00 0.66
C TRP A 55 -2.60 -1.31 -0.36
N ILE A 56 -2.23 -1.78 -1.55
CA ILE A 56 -3.18 -2.06 -2.64
C ILE A 56 -4.05 -3.27 -2.31
N GLY A 57 -3.50 -4.28 -1.64
CA GLY A 57 -4.26 -5.43 -1.15
C GLY A 57 -5.39 -5.01 -0.20
N LEU A 58 -5.12 -4.13 0.76
CA LEU A 58 -6.16 -3.60 1.66
C LEU A 58 -7.16 -2.70 0.93
N LEU A 59 -6.70 -1.87 -0.01
CA LEU A 59 -7.59 -1.08 -0.86
C LEU A 59 -8.61 -1.96 -1.59
N TRP A 60 -8.12 -3.06 -2.18
CA TRP A 60 -8.95 -4.01 -2.90
C TRP A 60 -9.84 -4.81 -1.95
N TYR A 61 -9.34 -5.24 -0.80
CA TYR A 61 -10.16 -5.85 0.25
C TYR A 61 -11.35 -4.94 0.61
N PHE A 62 -11.14 -3.65 0.83
CA PHE A 62 -12.24 -2.74 1.16
C PHE A 62 -13.28 -2.65 0.05
N ASN A 63 -12.86 -2.50 -1.21
CA ASN A 63 -13.77 -2.19 -2.31
C ASN A 63 -14.40 -3.42 -2.96
N PHE A 64 -13.72 -4.56 -3.00
CA PHE A 64 -14.21 -5.79 -3.60
C PHE A 64 -14.85 -6.74 -2.58
N VAL A 65 -14.41 -6.71 -1.31
CA VAL A 65 -14.86 -7.67 -0.29
C VAL A 65 -15.69 -6.99 0.79
N GLN A 66 -15.12 -6.04 1.55
CA GLN A 66 -15.79 -5.53 2.75
C GLN A 66 -17.04 -4.70 2.39
N ILE A 67 -16.90 -3.62 1.63
CA ILE A 67 -17.99 -2.66 1.36
C ILE A 67 -19.19 -3.34 0.66
N PRO A 68 -19.02 -4.17 -0.39
CA PRO A 68 -20.15 -4.82 -1.06
C PRO A 68 -20.92 -5.81 -0.18
N ASN A 69 -20.28 -6.36 0.86
CA ASN A 69 -20.90 -7.32 1.76
C ASN A 69 -21.50 -6.67 3.02
N MET A 70 -21.11 -5.43 3.39
CA MET A 70 -21.68 -4.73 4.55
C MET A 70 -23.22 -4.65 4.56
N PRO A 71 -23.93 -4.40 3.43
CA PRO A 71 -25.40 -4.37 3.42
C PRO A 71 -26.05 -5.74 3.66
N LYS A 72 -25.31 -6.85 3.46
CA LYS A 72 -25.81 -8.22 3.61
C LYS A 72 -25.74 -8.73 5.06
N ILE A 73 -25.14 -7.96 5.95
CA ILE A 73 -24.90 -8.33 7.35
C ILE A 73 -26.03 -7.75 8.20
N PRO A 74 -26.62 -8.52 9.15
CA PRO A 74 -27.59 -8.00 10.11
C PRO A 74 -27.05 -6.77 10.86
N ASP A 75 -27.91 -5.79 11.14
CA ASP A 75 -27.49 -4.51 11.73
C ASP A 75 -26.81 -4.68 13.09
N GLU A 76 -27.21 -5.68 13.87
CA GLU A 76 -26.65 -6.01 15.17
C GLU A 76 -25.19 -6.50 15.08
N GLN A 77 -24.78 -7.03 13.93
CA GLN A 77 -23.44 -7.59 13.71
C GLN A 77 -22.47 -6.60 13.05
N LYS A 78 -22.97 -5.57 12.36
CA LYS A 78 -22.15 -4.53 11.70
C LYS A 78 -21.11 -3.87 12.61
N PRO A 79 -21.38 -3.63 13.91
CA PRO A 79 -20.38 -3.07 14.82
C PRO A 79 -19.11 -3.92 14.96
N ALA A 80 -19.16 -5.24 14.80
CA ALA A 80 -17.96 -6.08 14.85
C ALA A 80 -16.97 -5.70 13.74
N ILE A 81 -17.46 -5.41 12.53
CA ILE A 81 -16.60 -4.94 11.44
C ILE A 81 -16.21 -3.48 11.65
N GLY A 82 -17.20 -2.61 11.88
CA GLY A 82 -16.98 -1.17 11.96
C GLY A 82 -16.13 -0.71 13.14
N LYS A 83 -16.22 -1.37 14.30
CA LYS A 83 -15.51 -0.98 15.52
C LYS A 83 -14.23 -1.77 15.78
N VAL A 84 -14.06 -2.96 15.17
CA VAL A 84 -12.90 -3.83 15.45
C VAL A 84 -12.03 -4.03 14.21
N ILE A 85 -12.60 -4.55 13.11
CA ILE A 85 -11.83 -4.92 11.92
C ILE A 85 -11.41 -3.70 11.11
N ALA A 86 -12.35 -2.80 10.81
CA ALA A 86 -12.11 -1.64 9.94
C ALA A 86 -11.04 -0.69 10.51
N PRO A 87 -11.01 -0.34 11.82
CA PRO A 87 -9.95 0.49 12.37
C PRO A 87 -8.55 -0.15 12.25
N ALA A 88 -8.43 -1.45 12.50
CA ALA A 88 -7.17 -2.17 12.35
C ALA A 88 -6.70 -2.20 10.88
N ALA A 89 -7.60 -2.53 9.95
CA ALA A 89 -7.28 -2.52 8.52
C ALA A 89 -6.90 -1.11 8.03
N LEU A 90 -7.60 -0.07 8.48
CA LEU A 90 -7.30 1.33 8.14
C LEU A 90 -5.97 1.80 8.74
N PHE A 91 -5.51 1.24 9.86
CA PHE A 91 -4.16 1.52 10.37
C PHE A 91 -3.11 1.03 9.37
N TYR A 92 -3.13 -0.26 9.02
CA TYR A 92 -2.17 -0.82 8.06
C TYR A 92 -2.26 -0.15 6.70
N PHE A 93 -3.47 0.11 6.21
CA PHE A 93 -3.70 0.78 4.92
C PHE A 93 -3.02 2.14 4.83
N ARG A 94 -3.13 2.99 5.86
CA ARG A 94 -2.55 4.34 5.87
C ARG A 94 -1.03 4.32 5.92
N TYR A 95 -0.47 3.53 6.82
CA TYR A 95 0.98 3.47 6.97
C TYR A 95 1.64 2.72 5.83
N ALA A 96 1.00 1.69 5.27
CA ALA A 96 1.47 1.05 4.04
C ALA A 96 1.51 2.07 2.88
N ALA A 97 0.46 2.89 2.70
CA ALA A 97 0.47 3.96 1.69
C ALA A 97 1.64 4.93 1.84
N LEU A 98 1.89 5.40 3.07
CA LEU A 98 3.01 6.28 3.38
C LEU A 98 4.35 5.61 3.06
N LEU A 99 4.56 4.39 3.53
CA LEU A 99 5.80 3.65 3.34
C LEU A 99 6.03 3.29 1.86
N THR A 100 4.98 3.01 1.09
CA THR A 100 5.09 2.79 -0.36
C THR A 100 5.57 4.05 -1.06
N VAL A 101 5.00 5.21 -0.74
CA VAL A 101 5.44 6.49 -1.33
C VAL A 101 6.90 6.78 -0.97
N LEU A 102 7.26 6.68 0.30
CA LEU A 102 8.62 6.97 0.76
C LEU A 102 9.64 6.03 0.11
N SER A 103 9.40 4.72 0.15
CA SER A 103 10.31 3.75 -0.48
C SER A 103 10.35 3.88 -2.00
N GLY A 104 9.24 4.27 -2.64
CA GLY A 104 9.19 4.49 -4.09
C GLY A 104 10.01 5.71 -4.54
N LEU A 105 9.93 6.81 -3.79
CA LEU A 105 10.73 8.01 -4.07
C LEU A 105 12.23 7.75 -3.83
N ILE A 106 12.59 7.03 -2.77
CA ILE A 106 13.97 6.61 -2.51
C ILE A 106 14.46 5.69 -3.63
N LEU A 107 13.63 4.73 -4.07
CA LEU A 107 13.97 3.83 -5.15
C LEU A 107 14.24 4.59 -6.46
N ALA A 108 13.36 5.54 -6.81
CA ALA A 108 13.52 6.38 -7.98
C ALA A 108 14.78 7.25 -7.92
N TYR A 109 15.13 7.76 -6.73
CA TYR A 109 16.36 8.50 -6.50
C TYR A 109 17.60 7.62 -6.71
N LEU A 110 17.65 6.44 -6.09
CA LEU A 110 18.76 5.50 -6.22
C LEU A 110 18.96 5.01 -7.66
N ASN A 111 17.88 4.91 -8.43
CA ASN A 111 17.93 4.48 -9.84
C ASN A 111 18.10 5.67 -10.81
N GLY A 112 18.29 6.89 -10.31
CA GLY A 112 18.66 8.06 -11.11
C GLY A 112 17.55 8.65 -12.00
N TYR A 113 16.30 8.17 -11.89
CA TYR A 113 15.19 8.63 -12.74
C TYR A 113 14.19 9.53 -12.01
N LEU A 114 14.39 9.82 -10.72
CA LEU A 114 13.41 10.57 -9.91
C LEU A 114 13.01 11.91 -10.56
N HIS A 115 13.98 12.72 -10.98
CA HIS A 115 13.70 14.02 -11.59
C HIS A 115 12.85 13.86 -12.85
N ASP A 116 13.32 13.06 -13.80
CA ASP A 116 12.65 12.85 -15.08
C ASP A 116 11.24 12.27 -14.92
N ALA A 117 11.07 11.30 -14.02
CA ALA A 117 9.77 10.71 -13.73
C ALA A 117 8.80 11.74 -13.13
N MET A 118 9.27 12.58 -12.19
CA MET A 118 8.42 13.60 -11.57
C MET A 118 8.08 14.74 -12.53
N THR A 119 8.96 15.07 -13.48
CA THR A 119 8.68 16.05 -14.55
C THR A 119 8.03 15.44 -15.79
N LEU A 120 7.69 14.14 -15.76
CA LEU A 120 7.15 13.36 -16.89
C LEU A 120 8.02 13.45 -18.17
N GLY A 121 9.34 13.65 -18.01
CA GLY A 121 10.34 13.74 -19.07
C GLY A 121 11.22 12.49 -19.17
N GLY A 122 12.37 12.60 -19.84
CA GLY A 122 13.38 11.52 -19.90
C GLY A 122 13.05 10.32 -20.80
N GLY A 123 12.06 10.45 -21.70
CA GLY A 123 11.67 9.41 -22.66
C GLY A 123 10.61 8.44 -22.14
N GLY A 124 10.19 7.50 -22.98
CA GLY A 124 9.01 6.66 -22.74
C GLY A 124 9.02 5.90 -21.41
N LYS A 125 10.19 5.40 -21.00
CA LYS A 125 10.37 4.70 -19.70
C LYS A 125 10.07 5.60 -18.51
N ASN A 126 10.72 6.77 -18.47
CA ASN A 126 10.66 7.71 -17.36
C ASN A 126 9.28 8.39 -17.29
N THR A 127 8.68 8.69 -18.44
CA THR A 127 7.28 9.15 -18.50
C THR A 127 6.31 8.08 -17.99
N ALA A 128 6.46 6.81 -18.40
CA ALA A 128 5.58 5.73 -17.97
C ALA A 128 5.66 5.49 -16.45
N ILE A 129 6.87 5.37 -15.88
CA ILE A 129 7.00 5.22 -14.42
C ILE A 129 6.49 6.47 -13.69
N GLY A 130 6.74 7.66 -14.24
CA GLY A 130 6.26 8.95 -13.71
C GLY A 130 4.75 9.05 -13.62
N ILE A 131 4.01 8.61 -14.65
CA ILE A 131 2.54 8.52 -14.61
C ILE A 131 2.09 7.63 -13.44
N GLY A 132 2.70 6.45 -13.29
CA GLY A 132 2.43 5.56 -12.17
C GLY A 132 2.69 6.24 -10.82
N MET A 133 3.84 6.90 -10.67
CA MET A 133 4.22 7.60 -9.45
C MET A 133 3.22 8.70 -9.08
N TRP A 134 2.80 9.53 -10.03
CA TRP A 134 1.82 10.60 -9.78
C TRP A 134 0.44 10.06 -9.37
N LEU A 135 -0.04 9.01 -10.03
CA LEU A 135 -1.27 8.33 -9.63
C LEU A 135 -1.16 7.77 -8.20
N GLY A 136 -0.03 7.13 -7.88
CA GLY A 136 0.26 6.66 -6.53
C GLY A 136 0.29 7.79 -5.49
N LEU A 137 0.96 8.90 -5.76
CA LEU A 137 1.02 10.07 -4.87
C LEU A 137 -0.37 10.66 -4.62
N TYR A 138 -1.17 10.84 -5.66
CA TYR A 138 -2.55 11.31 -5.54
C TYR A 138 -3.40 10.34 -4.71
N MET A 139 -3.27 9.04 -4.96
CA MET A 139 -3.95 8.02 -4.16
C MET A 139 -3.54 8.06 -2.69
N ALA A 140 -2.24 8.18 -2.39
CA ALA A 140 -1.74 8.30 -1.02
C ALA A 140 -2.23 9.58 -0.32
N PHE A 141 -2.32 10.68 -1.06
CA PHE A 141 -2.94 11.92 -0.59
C PHE A 141 -4.41 11.67 -0.19
N ASN A 142 -5.19 11.01 -1.05
CA ASN A 142 -6.58 10.66 -0.73
C ASN A 142 -6.66 9.82 0.55
N VAL A 143 -5.74 8.86 0.76
CA VAL A 143 -5.71 8.02 1.96
C VAL A 143 -5.59 8.86 3.24
N TRP A 144 -4.60 9.75 3.30
CA TRP A 144 -4.27 10.47 4.54
C TRP A 144 -5.13 11.69 4.78
N PHE A 145 -5.47 12.43 3.73
CA PHE A 145 -6.09 13.75 3.85
C PHE A 145 -7.59 13.73 3.61
N ILE A 146 -8.13 12.70 2.95
CA ILE A 146 -9.56 12.63 2.64
C ILE A 146 -10.22 11.41 3.30
N ILE A 147 -9.76 10.21 3.00
CA ILE A 147 -10.35 8.96 3.51
C ILE A 147 -10.21 8.91 5.03
N TRP A 148 -9.01 9.10 5.58
CA TRP A 148 -8.80 8.95 7.01
C TRP A 148 -9.62 9.91 7.89
N PRO A 149 -9.64 11.24 7.65
CA PRO A 149 -10.46 12.16 8.45
C PRO A 149 -11.95 11.84 8.38
N ASN A 150 -12.45 11.46 7.20
CA ASN A 150 -13.84 11.08 7.02
C ASN A 150 -14.17 9.72 7.68
N GLN A 151 -13.24 8.75 7.64
CA GLN A 151 -13.40 7.47 8.32
C GLN A 151 -13.45 7.63 9.84
N LYS A 152 -12.63 8.51 10.42
CA LYS A 152 -12.71 8.80 11.88
C LYS A 152 -14.12 9.22 12.29
N ARG A 153 -14.78 10.08 11.51
CA ARG A 153 -16.17 10.49 11.75
C ARG A 153 -17.16 9.36 11.49
N ALA A 154 -17.04 8.69 10.34
CA ALA A 154 -17.92 7.59 9.94
C ALA A 154 -17.94 6.43 10.95
N LEU A 155 -16.78 6.10 11.52
CA LEU A 155 -16.61 5.03 12.51
C LEU A 155 -16.92 5.49 13.94
N GLY A 156 -17.23 6.78 14.16
CA GLY A 156 -17.54 7.34 15.48
C GLY A 156 -16.32 7.49 16.39
N MET A 157 -15.11 7.56 15.84
CA MET A 157 -13.89 7.91 16.58
C MET A 157 -13.85 9.41 16.92
N VAL A 158 -14.59 10.21 16.15
CA VAL A 158 -14.84 11.63 16.40
C VAL A 158 -16.34 11.84 16.38
N GLU A 159 -16.89 12.41 17.46
CA GLU A 159 -18.29 12.76 17.55
C GLU A 159 -18.66 13.85 16.54
N CYS A 160 -19.79 13.67 15.86
CA CYS A 160 -20.36 14.63 14.92
C CYS A 160 -21.84 14.32 14.70
N GLU A 161 -22.57 15.30 14.18
CA GLU A 161 -23.98 15.16 13.85
C GLU A 161 -24.26 13.97 12.90
N PRO A 162 -25.42 13.31 12.99
CA PRO A 162 -25.76 12.16 12.16
C PRO A 162 -25.65 12.39 10.65
N ASP A 163 -26.01 13.59 10.18
CA ASP A 163 -25.92 13.94 8.76
C ASP A 163 -24.45 14.08 8.29
N VAL A 164 -23.59 14.67 9.12
CA VAL A 164 -22.15 14.80 8.89
C VAL A 164 -21.50 13.42 8.87
N LYS A 165 -21.91 12.53 9.77
CA LYS A 165 -21.42 11.14 9.81
C LYS A 165 -21.75 10.39 8.52
N ALA A 166 -22.99 10.48 8.04
CA ALA A 166 -23.43 9.85 6.79
C ALA A 166 -22.69 10.41 5.57
N LYS A 167 -22.57 11.75 5.47
CA LYS A 167 -21.79 12.42 4.42
C LYS A 167 -20.32 11.98 4.44
N SER A 168 -19.71 11.90 5.62
CA SER A 168 -18.32 11.47 5.77
C SER A 168 -18.12 10.03 5.31
N ALA A 169 -19.03 9.11 5.68
CA ALA A 169 -18.99 7.73 5.21
C ALA A 169 -19.07 7.63 3.68
N ARG A 170 -19.96 8.42 3.06
CA ARG A 170 -20.09 8.50 1.60
C ARG A 170 -18.81 9.04 0.95
N THR A 171 -18.25 10.14 1.46
CA THR A 171 -17.01 10.74 0.94
C THR A 171 -15.85 9.75 1.02
N ALA A 172 -15.67 9.09 2.16
CA ALA A 172 -14.62 8.08 2.33
C ALA A 172 -14.78 6.93 1.33
N MET A 173 -16.01 6.46 1.10
CA MET A 173 -16.30 5.42 0.12
C MET A 173 -15.99 5.86 -1.32
N LEU A 174 -16.40 7.07 -1.72
CA LEU A 174 -16.15 7.57 -3.08
C LEU A 174 -14.67 7.69 -3.37
N PHE A 175 -13.88 8.28 -2.47
CA PHE A 175 -12.44 8.39 -2.65
C PHE A 175 -11.72 7.04 -2.56
N SER A 176 -12.24 6.09 -1.79
CA SER A 176 -11.75 4.71 -1.80
C SER A 176 -11.94 4.08 -3.18
N ARG A 177 -13.11 4.27 -3.81
CA ARG A 177 -13.38 3.80 -5.18
C ARG A 177 -12.57 4.53 -6.24
N THR A 178 -12.34 5.84 -6.07
CA THR A 178 -11.40 6.59 -6.91
C THR A 178 -10.01 5.98 -6.84
N ASN A 179 -9.50 5.67 -5.64
CA ASN A 179 -8.22 4.99 -5.51
C ASN A 179 -8.23 3.61 -6.18
N THR A 180 -9.32 2.82 -6.07
CA THR A 180 -9.43 1.55 -6.79
C THR A 180 -9.38 1.74 -8.31
N LEU A 181 -10.13 2.70 -8.85
CA LEU A 181 -10.11 3.04 -10.27
C LEU A 181 -8.69 3.38 -10.75
N LEU A 182 -7.96 4.20 -9.99
CA LEU A 182 -6.60 4.62 -10.33
C LEU A 182 -5.54 3.54 -10.11
N SER A 183 -5.81 2.56 -9.25
CA SER A 183 -4.82 1.53 -8.89
C SER A 183 -4.38 0.67 -10.08
N LEU A 184 -5.30 0.33 -11.00
CA LEU A 184 -4.97 -0.49 -12.17
C LEU A 184 -4.14 0.27 -13.23
N PRO A 185 -4.53 1.49 -13.68
CA PRO A 185 -3.67 2.31 -14.54
C PRO A 185 -2.31 2.59 -13.91
N MET A 186 -2.26 2.89 -12.61
CA MET A 186 -1.00 3.09 -11.88
C MET A 186 -0.08 1.86 -11.99
N LEU A 187 -0.60 0.67 -11.66
CA LEU A 187 0.16 -0.58 -11.74
C LEU A 187 0.60 -0.89 -13.17
N LEU A 188 -0.30 -0.72 -14.15
CA LEU A 188 -0.01 -0.92 -15.56
C LEU A 188 1.18 -0.05 -16.00
N SER A 189 1.15 1.25 -15.69
CA SER A 189 2.21 2.19 -16.06
C SER A 189 3.56 1.80 -15.43
N MET A 190 3.58 1.41 -14.16
CA MET A 190 4.82 1.00 -13.48
C MET A 190 5.37 -0.34 -14.02
N VAL A 191 4.51 -1.32 -14.25
CA VAL A 191 4.90 -2.63 -14.80
C VAL A 191 5.39 -2.49 -16.24
N ALA A 192 4.72 -1.66 -17.05
CA ALA A 192 5.16 -1.37 -18.42
C ALA A 192 6.54 -0.71 -18.42
N ALA A 193 6.76 0.34 -17.60
CA ALA A 193 8.05 1.01 -17.49
C ALA A 193 9.20 0.06 -17.13
N GLN A 194 8.93 -0.96 -16.29
CA GLN A 194 9.94 -1.92 -15.86
C GLN A 194 10.24 -3.01 -16.90
N ASN A 195 9.27 -3.38 -17.76
CA ASN A 195 9.37 -4.60 -18.58
C ASN A 195 9.28 -4.37 -20.11
N LEU A 196 8.77 -3.22 -20.56
CA LEU A 196 8.56 -2.93 -21.99
C LEU A 196 9.49 -1.82 -22.53
N TYR A 197 10.26 -1.18 -21.65
CA TYR A 197 11.20 -0.10 -21.99
C TYR A 197 12.61 -0.35 -21.46
#